data_AF-A0A225X430-F1
#
_entry.id   AF-A0A225X430-F1
#
_cell.length_a   1.000
_cell.length_b   1.000
_cell.length_c   1.000
_cell.angle_alpha   90.00
_cell.angle_beta   90.00
_cell.angle_gamma   90.00
#
_symmetry.space_group_name_H-M   'P 1'
#
loop_
_entity.id
_entity.type
_entity.pdbx_description
1 polymer ?
#
loop_
_entity_poly.entity_id
_entity_poly.type
_entity_poly.pdbx_seq_one_letter_code
_entity_poly.pdbx_strand_id
1 'polypeptide(L)' 'MEAHSGKHNDRTRIKYIKFVTNKGNIMEGGTKTDKIGSETAREGYQLSGFVGRSGDELDMVGAIWTSIQPVS' A
#
# COMPACT_ATOMS: atom_id res chain seq x y z
N MET A 1 5.13 0.08 -2.51
CA MET A 1 4.12 0.52 -1.54
C MET A 1 4.72 0.40 -0.15
N GLU A 2 4.56 1.43 0.66
CA GLU A 2 4.87 1.45 2.09
C GLU A 2 3.58 1.84 2.82
N ALA A 3 3.24 1.14 3.89
CA ALA A 3 2.03 1.36 4.67
C ALA A 3 2.36 1.27 6.16
N HIS A 4 1.91 2.26 6.93
CA HIS A 4 2.11 2.29 8.36
C HIS A 4 0.79 2.02 9.07
N SER A 5 0.83 1.19 10.11
CA SER A 5 -0.35 0.80 10.89
C SER A 5 -0.31 1.35 12.31
N GLY A 6 -1.47 1.56 12.92
CA GLY A 6 -1.56 2.03 14.30
C GLY A 6 -2.88 1.65 14.94
N LYS A 7 -2.94 1.64 16.28
CA LYS A 7 -4.20 1.47 17.00
C LYS A 7 -5.00 2.77 17.00
N HIS A 8 -6.31 2.66 16.83
CA HIS A 8 -7.29 3.72 17.02
C HIS A 8 -8.60 3.10 17.47
N ASN A 9 -9.13 3.55 18.61
CA ASN A 9 -10.32 2.98 19.25
C ASN A 9 -10.28 1.44 19.32
N ASP A 10 -9.19 0.91 19.87
CA ASP A 10 -8.88 -0.52 20.02
C ASP A 10 -8.77 -1.34 18.72
N ARG A 11 -8.86 -0.72 17.55
CA ARG A 11 -8.71 -1.38 16.24
C ARG A 11 -7.41 -0.97 15.56
N THR A 12 -6.79 -1.89 14.84
CA THR A 12 -5.62 -1.60 13.99
C THR A 12 -6.11 -1.01 12.66
N ARG A 13 -5.56 0.14 12.29
CA ARG A 13 -5.89 0.90 11.08
C ARG A 13 -4.64 1.28 10.32
N ILE A 14 -4.78 1.50 9.03
CA ILE A 14 -3.74 2.14 8.21
C ILE A 14 -3.74 3.63 8.54
N LYS A 15 -2.58 4.15 8.95
CA LYS A 15 -2.40 5.55 9.34
C LYS A 15 -1.64 6.36 8.29
N TYR A 16 -0.83 5.70 7.47
CA TYR A 16 -0.11 6.33 6.37
C TYR A 16 0.14 5.35 5.22
N ILE A 17 0.17 5.86 3.99
CA ILE A 17 0.54 5.11 2.79
C ILE A 17 1.48 5.95 1.94
N LYS A 18 2.43 5.29 1.27
CA LYS A 18 3.33 5.87 0.27
C LYS A 18 3.50 4.95 -0.94
N PHE A 19 3.48 5.56 -2.11
CA PHE A 19 3.81 4.95 -3.40
C PHE A 19 4.97 5.69 -4.04
N VAL A 20 5.85 4.93 -4.69
CA VAL A 20 6.93 5.46 -5.51
C VAL A 20 6.79 4.85 -6.90
N THR A 21 6.74 5.68 -7.92
CA THR A 21 6.66 5.24 -9.32
C THR A 21 8.05 5.00 -9.88
N ASN A 22 8.15 4.28 -11.00
CA ASN A 22 9.42 4.09 -11.72
C ASN A 22 10.06 5.41 -12.20
N LYS A 23 9.30 6.50 -12.32
CA LYS A 23 9.80 7.84 -12.62
C LYS A 23 10.28 8.62 -11.38
N GLY A 24 10.29 7.99 -10.20
CA GLY A 24 10.68 8.63 -8.95
C GLY A 24 9.62 9.52 -8.31
N ASN A 25 8.43 9.66 -8.91
CA ASN A 25 7.33 10.41 -8.29
C ASN A 25 6.84 9.71 -7.03
N ILE A 26 6.58 10.49 -5.99
CA ILE A 26 6.08 10.03 -4.70
C ILE A 26 4.63 10.49 -4.52
N MET A 27 3.76 9.57 -4.11
CA MET A 27 2.39 9.87 -3.68
C MET A 27 2.23 9.32 -2.27
N GLU A 28 2.04 10.19 -1.29
CA GLU A 28 1.94 9.78 0.12
C GLU A 28 0.86 10.58 0.86
N GLY A 29 0.36 10.01 1.96
CA GLY A 29 -0.62 10.67 2.80
C GLY A 29 -0.82 9.98 4.15
N GLY A 30 -1.26 10.75 5.14
CA GLY A 30 -1.51 10.29 6.50
C GLY A 30 -0.36 10.57 7.48
N THR A 31 -0.38 9.88 8.62
CA THR A 31 0.58 10.03 9.72
C THR A 31 1.43 8.77 9.89
N LYS A 32 2.75 8.93 9.80
CA LYS A 32 3.70 7.84 10.01
C LYS A 32 3.62 7.32 11.45
N THR A 33 3.77 6.02 11.59
CA THR A 33 3.93 5.31 12.87
C THR A 33 5.13 4.37 12.82
N ASP A 34 5.48 3.74 13.94
CA ASP A 34 6.62 2.82 13.99
C ASP A 34 6.31 1.41 13.44
N LYS A 35 5.06 1.13 13.06
CA LYS A 35 4.65 -0.17 12.52
C LYS A 35 4.54 -0.13 11.01
N ILE A 36 5.61 -0.51 10.33
CA ILE A 36 5.80 -0.33 8.89
C ILE A 36 5.68 -1.69 8.17
N GLY A 37 4.90 -1.72 7.09
CA GLY A 37 4.92 -2.77 6.09
C GLY A 37 5.28 -2.18 4.73
N SER A 38 6.06 -2.90 3.93
CA SER A 38 6.46 -2.44 2.59
C SER A 38 6.51 -3.58 1.59
N GLU A 39 6.17 -3.28 0.35
CA GLU A 39 6.20 -4.21 -0.77
C GLU A 39 6.62 -3.48 -2.04
N THR A 40 7.38 -4.14 -2.91
CA THR A 40 7.84 -3.56 -4.18
C THR A 40 7.43 -4.49 -5.32
N ALA A 41 6.98 -3.91 -6.44
CA ALA A 41 6.73 -4.66 -7.65
C ALA A 41 7.98 -5.44 -8.06
N ARG A 42 7.81 -6.70 -8.46
CA ARG A 42 8.87 -7.42 -9.17
C ARG A 42 9.17 -6.73 -10.50
N GLU A 43 10.36 -6.94 -11.04
CA GLU A 43 10.68 -6.47 -12.39
C GLU A 43 9.64 -6.98 -13.40
N GLY A 44 9.18 -6.10 -14.29
CA GLY A 44 8.13 -6.43 -15.25
C GLY A 44 6.71 -6.40 -14.68
N TYR A 45 6.49 -5.94 -13.44
CA TYR A 45 5.16 -5.79 -12.85
C TYR A 45 4.82 -4.33 -12.56
N GLN A 46 3.53 -4.02 -12.59
CA GLN A 46 2.99 -2.71 -12.21
C GLN A 46 1.88 -2.86 -11.15
N LEU A 47 1.67 -1.80 -10.38
CA LEU A 47 0.53 -1.71 -9.48
C LEU A 47 -0.75 -1.61 -10.31
N SER A 48 -1.63 -2.60 -10.21
CA SER A 48 -2.89 -2.63 -10.96
C SER A 48 -4.11 -2.39 -10.08
N GLY A 49 -3.96 -2.54 -8.76
CA GLY A 49 -5.04 -2.29 -7.83
C GLY A 49 -4.66 -2.59 -6.39
N PHE A 50 -5.70 -2.65 -5.54
CA PHE A 50 -5.57 -2.91 -4.11
C PHE A 50 -6.57 -3.96 -3.67
N VAL A 51 -6.18 -4.73 -2.67
CA VAL A 51 -7.06 -5.61 -1.90
C VAL A 51 -7.01 -5.19 -0.44
N GLY A 52 -8.11 -5.27 0.30
CA GLY A 52 -8.11 -4.82 1.68
C GLY A 52 -9.44 -4.96 2.39
N ARG A 53 -9.49 -4.39 3.59
CA ARG A 53 -10.71 -4.27 4.39
C ARG A 53 -10.85 -2.84 4.89
N SER A 54 -12.07 -2.34 4.85
CA SER A 54 -12.46 -1.09 5.48
C SER A 54 -13.71 -1.28 6.33
N GLY A 55 -13.91 -0.33 7.24
CA GLY A 55 -15.19 -0.02 7.88
C GLY A 55 -15.32 1.49 7.93
N ASP A 56 -15.37 2.05 9.14
CA ASP A 56 -15.29 3.50 9.34
C ASP A 56 -13.95 4.10 8.88
N GLU A 57 -12.89 3.28 8.85
CA GLU A 57 -11.54 3.63 8.40
C GLU A 57 -10.95 2.47 7.57
N LEU A 58 -9.79 2.69 6.96
CA LEU A 58 -9.02 1.64 6.29
C LEU A 58 -8.28 0.76 7.30
N ASP A 59 -8.56 -0.54 7.31
CA ASP A 59 -8.00 -1.49 8.29
C ASP A 59 -6.76 -2.18 7.77
N MET A 60 -6.82 -2.59 6.51
CA MET A 60 -5.82 -3.41 5.85
C MET A 60 -5.77 -3.03 4.38
N VAL A 61 -4.57 -3.04 3.82
CA VAL A 61 -4.33 -2.80 2.40
C VAL A 61 -3.17 -3.68 1.93
N GLY A 62 -3.34 -4.29 0.77
CA GLY A 62 -2.34 -5.02 0.02
C GLY A 62 -2.33 -4.52 -1.42
N ALA A 63 -1.16 -4.55 -2.05
CA ALA A 63 -1.02 -4.19 -3.46
C ALA A 63 -1.33 -5.40 -4.34
N ILE A 64 -2.00 -5.16 -5.47
CA ILE A 64 -2.12 -6.15 -6.54
C ILE A 64 -1.09 -5.77 -7.61
N TRP A 65 -0.17 -6.69 -7.88
CA TRP A 65 0.85 -6.54 -8.91
C TRP A 65 0.48 -7.38 -10.14
N THR A 66 0.47 -6.76 -11.31
CA THR A 66 0.20 -7.46 -12.57
C THR A 66 1.38 -7.28 -13.53
N SER A 67 1.69 -8.35 -14.27
CA SER A 67 2.71 -8.30 -15.33
C SER A 67 2.36 -7.21 -16.35
N ILE A 68 3.34 -6.42 -16.76
CA ILE A 68 3.19 -5.44 -17.85
C ILE A 68 3.14 -6.13 -19.22
N GLN A 69 3.68 -7.35 -19.30
CA GLN A 69 3.54 -8.20 -20.47
C GLN A 69 2.27 -9.06 -20.34
N PRO A 70 1.49 -9.25 -21.41
CA PRO A 70 0.39 -10.21 -21.42
C PRO A 70 0.91 -11.60 -21.03
N VAL A 71 0.18 -12.28 -20.14
CA VAL A 71 0.44 -13.70 -19.90
C VAL A 71 -0.06 -14.45 -21.14
N SER A 72 0.87 -15.05 -21.89
CA SER A 72 0.59 -15.85 -23.08
C SER A 72 -0.17 -17.13 -22.76
#